data_AF-A0A1C5H6N4-F1
#
_entry.id   AF-A0A1C5H6N4-F1
#
_cell.length_a   1.000
_cell.length_b   1.000
_cell.length_c   1.000
_cell.angle_alpha   90.00
_cell.angle_beta   90.00
_cell.angle_gamma   90.00
#
_symmetry.space_group_name_H-M   'P 1'
#
loop_
_entity.id
_entity.type
_entity.pdbx_description
1 polymer ?
#
loop_
_entity_poly.entity_id
_entity_poly.type
_entity_poly.pdbx_seq_one_letter_code
_entity_poly.pdbx_strand_id
1 'polypeptide(L)' 'MMWNGPMMGWMWIWSLLGLAVLVGLIWAMFRLTERERGPAGSSSARRILDERYARGEIDEEEYRRRRTALS' A
#
# COMPACT_ATOMS: atom_id res chain seq x y z
N MET A 1 -5.03 -26.93 -43.80
CA MET A 1 -4.06 -26.88 -42.69
C MET A 1 -3.74 -25.43 -42.39
N MET A 2 -4.09 -24.96 -41.19
CA MET A 2 -3.32 -24.05 -40.35
C MET A 2 -2.61 -22.87 -41.04
N TRP A 3 -3.34 -21.81 -41.40
CA TRP A 3 -2.76 -20.50 -41.78
C TRP A 3 -3.44 -19.37 -41.01
N ASN A 4 -3.42 -19.45 -39.68
CA ASN A 4 -3.74 -18.33 -38.77
C ASN A 4 -2.60 -18.09 -37.77
N GLY A 5 -1.37 -18.47 -38.12
CA GLY A 5 -0.18 -18.35 -37.28
C GLY A 5 0.20 -16.91 -36.88
N PRO A 6 0.19 -15.91 -37.78
CA PRO A 6 0.68 -14.58 -37.42
C PRO A 6 -0.35 -13.72 -36.68
N MET A 7 -1.65 -13.91 -36.92
CA MET A 7 -2.71 -13.11 -36.30
C MET A 7 -2.94 -13.50 -34.83
N MET A 8 -2.84 -14.80 -34.53
CA MET A 8 -2.84 -15.29 -33.14
C MET A 8 -1.64 -14.72 -32.38
N GLY A 9 -0.42 -14.83 -32.91
CA GLY A 9 0.79 -14.33 -32.24
C GLY A 9 0.72 -12.84 -31.89
N TRP A 10 0.12 -12.02 -32.76
CA TRP A 10 -0.12 -10.60 -32.50
C TRP A 10 -1.08 -10.36 -31.33
N MET A 11 -2.17 -11.12 -31.23
CA MET A 11 -3.10 -11.04 -30.09
C MET A 11 -2.46 -11.47 -28.76
N TRP A 12 -1.55 -12.45 -28.79
CA TRP A 12 -0.81 -12.88 -27.60
C TRP A 12 0.11 -11.78 -27.08
N ILE A 13 0.76 -11.02 -27.97
CA ILE A 13 1.61 -9.88 -27.59
C ILE A 13 0.78 -8.81 -26.89
N TRP A 14 -0.39 -8.44 -27.44
CA TRP A 14 -1.28 -7.46 -26.80
C TRP A 14 -1.83 -7.95 -25.46
N SER A 15 -2.15 -9.24 -25.34
CA SER A 15 -2.58 -9.85 -24.08
C SER A 15 -1.48 -9.83 -23.01
N LEU A 16 -0.25 -10.18 -23.40
CA LEU A 16 0.92 -10.13 -22.52
C LEU A 16 1.26 -8.70 -22.11
N LEU A 17 1.14 -7.74 -23.02
CA LEU A 17 1.34 -6.32 -22.72
C LEU A 17 0.31 -5.84 -21.69
N GLY A 18 -0.97 -6.17 -21.89
CA GLY A 18 -2.03 -5.85 -20.93
C GLY A 18 -1.78 -6.47 -19.55
N LEU A 19 -1.35 -7.74 -19.52
CA LEU A 19 -0.98 -8.41 -18.28
C LEU A 19 0.22 -7.74 -17.59
N ALA A 20 1.25 -7.36 -18.35
CA ALA A 20 2.43 -6.68 -17.82
C ALA A 20 2.07 -5.31 -17.22
N VAL A 21 1.17 -4.55 -17.88
CA VAL A 21 0.66 -3.28 -17.36
C VAL A 21 -0.13 -3.50 -16.07
N LEU A 22 -1.00 -4.52 -16.02
CA LEU A 22 -1.77 -4.86 -14.83
C LEU A 22 -0.86 -5.23 -13.65
N VAL A 23 0.12 -6.09 -13.88
CA VAL A 23 1.11 -6.48 -12.86
C VAL A 23 1.95 -5.28 -12.44
N GLY A 24 2.35 -4.41 -13.38
CA GLY A 24 3.07 -3.17 -13.09
C GLY A 24 2.25 -2.19 -12.25
N LEU A 25 0.95 -2.06 -12.51
CA LEU A 25 0.02 -1.27 -11.70
C LEU A 25 -0.13 -1.84 -10.30
N ILE A 26 -0.36 -3.15 -10.18
CA ILE A 26 -0.45 -3.83 -8.87
C ILE A 26 0.85 -3.62 -8.08
N TRP A 27 1.99 -3.85 -8.71
CA TRP A 27 3.31 -3.64 -8.09
C TRP A 27 3.51 -2.18 -7.70
N ALA A 28 3.14 -1.22 -8.54
CA ALA A 28 3.21 0.20 -8.23
C ALA A 28 2.28 0.59 -7.06
N MET A 29 1.06 0.03 -6.98
CA MET A 29 0.16 0.25 -5.85
C MET A 29 0.75 -0.32 -4.55
N PHE A 30 1.29 -1.54 -4.58
CA PHE A 30 1.98 -2.10 -3.42
C PHE A 30 3.22 -1.29 -3.05
N ARG A 31 4.00 -0.81 -4.03
CA ARG A 31 5.19 0.03 -3.81
C ARG A 31 4.83 1.40 -3.24
N LEU A 32 3.74 2.02 -3.67
CA LEU A 32 3.24 3.29 -3.13
C LEU A 32 2.67 3.08 -1.72
N THR A 33 1.94 1.99 -1.49
CA THR A 33 1.46 1.62 -0.16
C THR A 33 2.62 1.28 0.77
N GLU A 34 3.70 0.67 0.27
CA GLU A 34 4.94 0.46 1.03
C GLU A 34 5.70 1.75 1.31
N ARG A 35 5.59 2.76 0.46
CA ARG A 35 6.12 4.11 0.77
C ARG A 35 5.32 4.78 1.88
N GLU A 36 4.02 4.52 1.96
CA GLU A 36 3.21 4.85 3.14
C GLU A 36 3.41 3.88 4.32
N ARG A 37 4.07 2.73 4.11
CA ARG A 37 4.63 1.85 5.15
C ARG A 37 6.14 2.01 5.30
N GLY A 38 6.68 3.17 4.90
CA GLY A 38 7.80 3.75 5.63
C GLY A 38 7.39 4.00 7.09
N PRO A 39 8.21 4.61 7.96
CA PRO A 39 7.95 4.75 9.40
C PRO A 39 6.62 5.41 9.81
N ALA A 40 5.73 5.77 8.88
CA ALA A 40 4.33 6.14 9.07
C ALA A 40 3.45 5.13 9.82
N GLY A 41 3.90 3.90 10.09
CA GLY A 41 3.29 3.08 11.14
C GLY A 41 3.32 3.78 12.51
N SER A 42 4.41 4.50 12.82
CA SER A 42 4.52 5.33 14.02
C SER A 42 3.71 6.62 13.92
N SER A 43 3.62 7.25 12.74
CA SER A 43 2.81 8.47 12.58
C SER A 43 1.31 8.17 12.64
N SER A 44 0.87 7.05 12.07
CA SER A 44 -0.51 6.55 12.17
C SER A 44 -0.84 6.13 13.61
N ALA A 45 0.06 5.38 14.28
CA ALA A 45 -0.11 5.01 15.68
C ALA A 45 -0.14 6.24 16.61
N ARG A 46 0.73 7.24 16.39
CA ARG A 46 0.71 8.52 17.13
C ARG A 46 -0.57 9.29 16.88
N ARG A 47 -1.02 9.38 15.62
CA ARG A 47 -2.27 10.08 15.27
C ARG A 47 -3.49 9.44 15.93
N ILE A 48 -3.55 8.11 15.99
CA ILE A 48 -4.60 7.37 16.71
C ILE A 48 -4.50 7.62 18.23
N LEU A 49 -3.28 7.77 18.77
CA LEU A 49 -3.05 8.06 20.18
C LEU A 49 -3.54 9.48 20.54
N ASP A 50 -3.18 10.47 19.71
CA ASP A 50 -3.57 11.87 19.86
C ASP A 50 -5.10 12.04 19.82
N GLU A 51 -5.77 11.32 18.93
CA GLU A 51 -7.23 11.38 18.80
C GLU A 51 -7.95 10.81 20.03
N ARG A 52 -7.42 9.74 20.64
CA ARG A 52 -7.96 9.17 21.88
C ARG A 52 -7.73 10.06 23.08
N TYR A 53 -6.59 10.73 23.15
CA TYR A 53 -6.32 11.71 24.20
C TYR A 53 -7.25 12.93 24.07
N ALA A 54 -7.44 13.45 22.86
CA ALA A 54 -8.36 14.56 22.61
C ALA A 54 -9.83 14.21 22.93
N ARG A 55 -10.22 12.96 22.78
CA ARG A 55 -11.55 12.45 23.15
C ARG A 55 -11.68 12.15 24.65
N GLY A 56 -10.57 12.20 25.40
CA GLY A 56 -10.55 11.86 26.83
C GLY A 56 -10.70 10.37 27.12
N GLU A 57 -10.47 9.49 26.14
CA GLU A 57 -10.51 8.03 26.32
C GLU A 57 -9.27 7.51 27.07
N ILE A 58 -8.18 8.28 27.07
CA ILE A 58 -6.92 7.96 27.76
C ILE A 58 -6.43 9.17 28.54
N ASP A 59 -5.85 8.91 29.71
CA ASP A 59 -5.31 9.95 30.58
C ASP A 59 -3.90 10.39 30.15
N GLU A 60 -3.44 11.54 30.64
CA GLU A 60 -2.17 12.16 30.27
C GLU A 60 -0.97 11.24 30.58
N GLU A 61 -1.00 10.51 31.70
CA GLU A 61 0.03 9.53 32.04
C GLU A 61 0.12 8.40 31.01
N GLU A 62 -1.03 7.88 30.59
CA GLU A 62 -1.12 6.78 29.63
C GLU A 62 -0.69 7.23 28.23
N TYR A 63 -1.09 8.45 27.85
CA TYR A 63 -0.64 9.11 26.64
C TYR A 63 0.88 9.28 26.63
N ARG A 64 1.48 9.83 27.71
CA ARG A 64 2.94 9.98 27.81
C ARG A 64 3.67 8.64 27.74
N ARG A 65 3.20 7.62 28.45
CA ARG A 65 3.83 6.28 28.47
C ARG A 65 3.83 5.63 27.08
N ARG A 66 2.71 5.70 26.36
CA ARG A 66 2.59 5.15 24.99
C ARG A 66 3.34 5.98 23.95
N ARG A 67 3.38 7.30 24.11
CA ARG A 67 4.12 8.21 23.23
C ARG A 67 5.63 7.96 23.29
N THR A 68 6.18 7.70 24.47
CA THR A 68 7.59 7.33 24.65
C THR A 68 7.88 5.93 24.08
N ALA A 69 6.94 4.98 24.18
CA ALA A 69 7.09 3.66 23.57
C ALA A 69 7.03 3.68 22.03
N LEU A 70 6.43 4.72 21.45
CA LEU A 70 6.33 4.97 20.00
C LEU A 70 7.38 5.97 19.49
N SER A 71 8.34 6.39 20.33
CA SER A 71 9.46 7.27 19.95
C SER A 71 10.61 6.46 19.39
#